data_AF-A0A351SEJ5-F1
#
_entry.id   AF-A0A351SEJ5-F1
#
_cell.length_a   1.000
_cell.length_b   1.000
_cell.length_c   1.000
_cell.angle_alpha   90.00
_cell.angle_beta   90.00
_cell.angle_gamma   90.00
#
_symmetry.space_group_name_H-M   'P 1'
#
loop_
_entity.id
_entity.type
_entity.pdbx_description
1 polymer ?
#
loop_
_entity_poly.entity_id
_entity_poly.type
_entity_poly.pdbx_seq_one_letter_code
_entity_poly.pdbx_strand_id
1 'polypeptide(L)' 'PNAQNEGVGVKLDGDWVTDAIRTQECAEVASKVAAIPEVRKALLDRQRQFDKGKGLVADGRDMGTVVFPSAQVKVFLTAS' A
#
# COMPACT_ATOMS: atom_id res chain seq x y z
N PRO A 1 -11.65 -6.79 17.32
CA PRO A 1 -12.28 -6.46 16.02
C PRO A 1 -12.99 -5.11 16.08
N ASN A 2 -12.28 -4.01 15.81
CA ASN A 2 -12.93 -2.71 15.67
C ASN A 2 -12.88 -2.26 14.21
N ALA A 3 -14.01 -2.46 13.53
CA ALA A 3 -14.36 -1.75 12.30
C ALA A 3 -14.70 -0.26 12.56
N GLN A 4 -14.26 0.29 13.70
CA GLN A 4 -14.68 1.59 14.26
C GLN A 4 -13.58 2.64 14.31
N ASN A 5 -12.41 2.40 13.70
CA ASN A 5 -11.59 3.55 13.29
C ASN A 5 -12.27 4.13 12.04
N GLU A 6 -12.63 5.42 12.04
CA GLU A 6 -13.35 6.15 10.97
C GLU A 6 -12.59 6.22 9.62
N GLY A 7 -11.63 5.31 9.37
CA GLY A 7 -10.76 5.29 8.21
C GLY A 7 -10.71 3.92 7.52
N VAL A 8 -9.60 3.68 6.82
CA VAL A 8 -9.40 2.47 6.00
C VAL A 8 -9.16 1.24 6.90
N GLY A 9 -9.98 0.20 6.70
CA GLY A 9 -9.81 -1.11 7.33
C GLY A 9 -9.07 -2.11 6.43
N VAL A 10 -8.31 -3.02 7.03
CA VAL A 10 -7.52 -4.04 6.33
C VAL A 10 -7.95 -5.43 6.76
N LYS A 11 -8.22 -6.30 5.77
CA LYS A 11 -8.51 -7.71 5.97
C LYS A 11 -7.40 -8.60 5.46
N LEU A 12 -7.11 -9.66 6.21
CA LEU A 12 -6.26 -10.78 5.82
C LEU A 12 -7.06 -12.06 6.08
N ASP A 13 -7.25 -12.89 5.05
CA ASP A 13 -7.97 -14.17 5.13
C ASP A 13 -9.35 -14.10 5.80
N GLY A 14 -10.05 -12.97 5.62
CA GLY A 14 -11.38 -12.73 6.18
C GLY A 14 -11.37 -11.97 7.51
N ASP A 15 -10.26 -11.97 8.22
CA ASP A 15 -10.10 -11.35 9.52
C ASP A 15 -9.63 -9.90 9.44
N TRP A 16 -10.13 -9.06 10.34
CA TRP A 16 -9.69 -7.68 10.46
C TRP A 16 -8.35 -7.59 11.17
N VAL A 17 -7.33 -7.11 10.44
CA VAL A 17 -5.96 -6.93 10.93
C VAL A 17 -5.53 -5.46 10.98
N THR A 18 -6.48 -4.54 10.80
CA THR A 18 -6.30 -3.08 10.72
C THR A 18 -5.34 -2.51 11.77
N ASP A 19 -5.43 -2.95 13.03
CA ASP A 19 -4.57 -2.44 14.10
C ASP A 19 -3.26 -3.23 14.22
N ALA A 20 -3.29 -4.53 13.94
CA ALA A 20 -2.13 -5.40 14.01
C ALA A 20 -1.02 -4.97 13.04
N ILE A 21 -1.38 -4.54 11.83
CA ILE A 21 -0.42 -4.09 10.82
C ILE A 21 0.25 -2.74 11.16
N ARG A 22 -0.22 -2.03 12.18
CA ARG A 22 0.30 -0.71 12.60
C ARG A 22 1.35 -0.80 13.72
N THR A 23 1.71 -2.00 14.12
CA THR A 23 2.77 -2.21 15.11
C THR A 23 4.15 -1.89 14.52
N GLN A 24 5.08 -1.49 15.39
CA GLN A 24 6.47 -1.24 14.98
C GLN A 24 7.12 -2.50 14.40
N GLU A 25 6.87 -3.66 15.00
CA GLU A 25 7.36 -4.96 14.52
C GLU A 25 6.91 -5.23 13.07
N CYS A 26 5.62 -5.03 12.76
CA CYS A 26 5.12 -5.17 11.40
C CYS A 26 5.80 -4.19 10.44
N ALA A 27 6.04 -2.94 10.84
CA ALA A 27 6.72 -1.96 10.01
C ALA A 27 8.18 -2.36 9.70
N GLU A 28 8.91 -2.86 10.70
CA GLU A 28 10.29 -3.34 10.53
C GLU A 28 10.37 -4.53 9.58
N VAL A 29 9.48 -5.51 9.74
CA VAL A 29 9.41 -6.68 8.84
C VAL A 29 8.98 -6.26 7.44
N ALA A 30 7.99 -5.37 7.30
CA ALA A 30 7.54 -4.86 6.01
C ALA A 30 8.69 -4.19 5.23
N SER A 31 9.54 -3.42 5.90
CA SER A 31 10.73 -2.81 5.29
C SER A 31 11.70 -3.86 4.73
N LYS A 32 11.97 -4.93 5.50
CA LYS A 32 12.83 -6.04 5.07
C LYS A 32 12.22 -6.80 3.89
N VAL A 33 10.93 -7.09 3.94
CA VAL A 33 10.20 -7.81 2.88
C VAL A 33 10.13 -6.98 1.61
N ALA A 34 9.92 -5.67 1.71
CA ALA A 34 9.84 -4.76 0.56
C ALA A 34 11.17 -4.65 -0.20
N ALA A 35 12.31 -4.97 0.41
CA ALA A 35 13.59 -4.99 -0.28
C ALA A 35 13.76 -6.21 -1.21
N ILE A 36 12.91 -7.25 -1.09
CA ILE A 36 12.99 -8.48 -1.87
C ILE A 36 12.39 -8.25 -3.28
N PRO A 37 13.18 -8.32 -4.36
CA PRO A 37 12.71 -8.01 -5.71
C PRO A 37 11.54 -8.88 -6.19
N GLU A 38 11.55 -10.16 -5.84
CA GLU A 38 10.53 -11.14 -6.23
C GLU A 38 9.18 -10.83 -5.58
N VAL A 39 9.21 -10.39 -4.31
CA VAL A 39 8.01 -9.96 -3.59
C VAL A 39 7.45 -8.69 -4.24
N ARG A 40 8.30 -7.70 -4.54
CA ARG A 40 7.87 -6.47 -5.23
C ARG A 40 7.25 -6.79 -6.59
N LYS A 41 7.86 -7.69 -7.35
CA LYS A 41 7.35 -8.13 -8.65
C LYS A 41 5.98 -8.79 -8.51
N ALA A 42 5.81 -9.69 -7.55
CA ALA A 42 4.54 -10.37 -7.30
C ALA A 42 3.41 -9.39 -6.90
N LEU A 43 3.74 -8.34 -6.14
CA LEU A 43 2.76 -7.34 -5.70
C LEU A 43 2.46 -6.26 -6.75
N LEU A 44 3.31 -6.07 -7.76
CA LEU A 44 3.14 -5.01 -8.76
C LEU A 44 1.82 -5.14 -9.53
N ASP A 45 1.53 -6.35 -10.01
CA ASP A 45 0.29 -6.59 -10.76
C ASP A 45 -0.94 -6.42 -9.87
N ARG A 46 -0.86 -6.86 -8.61
CA ARG A 46 -1.95 -6.67 -7.64
C ARG A 46 -2.23 -5.19 -7.37
N GLN A 47 -1.21 -4.35 -7.28
CA GLN A 47 -1.39 -2.91 -7.11
C GLN A 47 -2.05 -2.27 -8.33
N ARG A 48 -1.61 -2.65 -9.55
CA ARG A 48 -2.19 -2.11 -10.79
C ARG A 48 -3.66 -2.48 -10.99
N GLN A 49 -4.10 -3.63 -10.47
CA GLN A 49 -5.51 -4.04 -10.49
C GLN A 49 -6.46 -3.12 -9.70
N PHE A 50 -5.93 -2.20 -8.87
CA PHE A 50 -6.76 -1.19 -8.23
C PHE A 50 -7.20 -0.07 -9.18
N ASP A 51 -6.50 0.13 -10.30
CA ASP A 51 -6.96 1.04 -11.34
C ASP A 51 -8.10 0.40 -12.14
N LYS A 52 -9.33 0.75 -11.79
CA LYS A 52 -10.56 0.26 -12.42
C LYS A 52 -11.21 1.31 -13.32
N GLY A 53 -10.49 2.37 -13.70
CA GLY A 53 -11.00 3.42 -14.59
C GLY A 53 -12.02 4.38 -13.99
N LYS A 54 -12.29 4.32 -12.68
CA LYS A 54 -13.20 5.23 -11.95
C LYS A 54 -12.48 6.32 -11.14
N GLY A 55 -11.16 6.43 -11.32
CA GLY A 55 -10.27 7.22 -10.47
C GLY A 55 -9.66 6.39 -9.34
N LEU A 56 -8.41 6.72 -8.99
CA LEU A 56 -7.61 6.05 -7.96
C LEU A 56 -6.69 7.07 -7.29
N VAL A 57 -6.64 7.07 -5.96
CA VAL A 57 -5.56 7.70 -5.19
C VAL A 57 -4.66 6.57 -4.72
N ALA A 58 -3.40 6.58 -5.15
CA ALA A 58 -2.39 5.60 -4.77
C ALA A 58 -1.34 6.27 -3.89
N ASP A 59 -1.23 5.81 -2.64
CA ASP A 59 -0.23 6.27 -1.67
C ASP A 59 0.89 5.23 -1.53
N GLY A 60 2.13 5.70 -1.48
CA GLY A 60 3.33 4.87 -1.36
C GLY A 60 4.59 5.52 -1.91
N ARG A 61 5.71 4.79 -1.85
CA ARG A 61 7.07 5.33 -2.09
C ARG A 61 7.42 5.50 -3.57
N ASP A 62 6.87 4.63 -4.43
CA ASP A 62 7.23 4.52 -5.85
C ASP A 62 6.00 4.48 -6.78
N MET A 63 4.87 5.02 -6.31
CA MET A 63 3.61 5.02 -7.05
C MET A 63 3.72 5.74 -8.40
N GLY A 64 4.31 6.95 -8.41
CA GLY A 64 4.45 7.76 -9.62
C GLY A 64 5.65 7.42 -10.52
N THR A 65 6.58 6.60 -10.04
CA THR A 65 7.83 6.26 -10.76
C THR A 65 7.84 4.82 -11.28
N VAL A 66 7.22 3.88 -10.57
CA VAL A 66 7.27 2.44 -10.90
C VAL A 66 5.86 1.87 -11.13
N VAL A 67 4.93 2.09 -10.20
CA VAL A 67 3.63 1.41 -10.24
C VAL A 67 2.73 1.98 -11.33
N PHE A 68 2.54 3.30 -11.30
CA PHE A 68 1.72 4.08 -12.23
C PHE A 68 2.54 5.23 -12.87
N PRO A 69 3.54 4.91 -13.71
CA PRO A 69 4.40 5.92 -14.34
C PRO A 69 3.63 6.86 -15.28
N SER A 70 2.48 6.42 -15.80
CA SER A 70 1.58 7.20 -16.65
C SER A 70 0.50 7.98 -15.88
N ALA A 71 0.55 8.02 -14.54
CA ALA A 71 -0.43 8.76 -13.74
C ALA A 71 -0.50 10.24 -14.16
N GLN A 72 -1.71 10.75 -14.35
CA GLN A 72 -1.97 12.13 -14.78
C GLN A 72 -1.53 13.16 -13.74
N VAL A 73 -1.61 12.81 -12.46
CA VAL A 73 -1.21 13.66 -11.32
C VAL A 73 -0.28 12.85 -10.43
N LYS A 74 0.83 13.47 -10.00
CA LYS A 74 1.82 12.89 -9.09
C LYS A 74 2.16 13.92 -8.02
N VAL A 75 2.04 13.53 -6.76
CA VAL A 75 2.37 14.39 -5.61
C VAL A 75 3.50 13.71 -4.83
N PHE A 76 4.53 14.48 -4.48
CA PHE A 76 5.60 14.03 -3.58
C PHE A 76 5.55 14.88 -2.31
N LEU A 77 5.16 14.27 -1.19
CA LEU A 77 5.07 14.94 0.10
C LEU A 77 6.37 14.73 0.89
N THR A 78 6.92 15.79 1.45
CA THR A 78 8.15 15.76 2.26
C THR A 78 8.00 16.68 3.48
N ALA A 79 8.73 16.39 4.55
CA ALA A 79 8.78 17.15 5.79
C ALA A 79 10.16 16.98 6.45
N SER A 80 10.63 17.99 7.21
CA SER A 80 11.93 18.00 7.92
C SER A 80 11.77 17.81 9.42
#